data_AF-A0A3M5NZJ1-F1
#
_entry.id   AF-A0A3M5NZJ1-F1
#
_cell.length_a   1.000
_cell.length_b   1.000
_cell.length_c   1.000
_cell.angle_alpha   90.00
_cell.angle_beta   90.00
_cell.angle_gamma   90.00
#
_symmetry.space_group_name_H-M   'P 1'
#
loop_
_entity.id
_entity.type
_entity.pdbx_description
1 polymer ?
#
loop_
_entity_poly.entity_id
_entity_poly.type
_entity_poly.pdbx_seq_one_letter_code
_entity_poly.pdbx_strand_id
1 'polypeptide(L)'
;MIKQGVMDKTGMIDVDHHPTTTDYTVELANGVSYDIPVGGQYKGEQKNAELANSGFHRHENKSHPDVNQPGTRSLFRDSYASLNNPNSDEA
;
A
#
# COMPACT_ATOMS: atom_id res chain seq x y z
N MET A 1 -13.03 -2.23 16.28
CA MET A 1 -13.51 -3.57 16.68
C MET A 1 -12.41 -4.56 16.42
N ILE A 2 -12.15 -5.51 17.34
CA ILE A 2 -11.10 -6.52 17.17
C ILE A 2 -11.77 -7.85 16.80
N LYS A 3 -11.29 -8.50 15.74
CA LYS A 3 -11.72 -9.84 15.31
C LYS A 3 -10.51 -10.78 15.37
N GLN A 4 -10.72 -12.03 15.81
CA GLN A 4 -9.68 -13.06 15.92
C GLN A 4 -9.99 -14.25 15.01
N GLY A 5 -8.97 -15.00 14.59
CA GLY A 5 -9.15 -16.17 13.73
C GLY A 5 -9.69 -15.83 12.34
N VAL A 6 -9.38 -14.64 11.83
CA VAL A 6 -9.92 -14.09 10.57
C VAL A 6 -9.20 -14.59 9.31
N MET A 7 -8.03 -15.21 9.48
CA MET A 7 -7.23 -15.73 8.37
C MET A 7 -7.61 -17.18 8.08
N ASP A 8 -7.92 -17.48 6.81
CA ASP A 8 -8.25 -18.83 6.37
C ASP A 8 -6.98 -19.67 6.06
N LYS A 9 -7.19 -20.92 5.62
CA LYS A 9 -6.10 -21.86 5.31
C LYS A 9 -5.23 -21.44 4.12
N THR A 10 -5.70 -20.50 3.30
CA THR A 10 -4.97 -19.96 2.15
C THR A 10 -4.16 -18.73 2.51
N GLY A 11 -4.33 -18.19 3.73
CA GLY A 11 -3.70 -16.94 4.16
C GLY A 11 -4.53 -15.70 3.83
N MET A 12 -5.75 -15.86 3.32
CA MET A 12 -6.65 -14.74 3.04
C MET A 12 -7.38 -14.29 4.31
N ILE A 13 -7.62 -12.98 4.43
CA ILE A 13 -8.42 -12.37 5.49
C ILE A 13 -9.63 -11.73 4.83
N ASP A 14 -10.82 -12.21 5.17
CA ASP A 14 -12.05 -11.58 4.70
C ASP A 14 -12.36 -10.32 5.54
N VAL A 15 -12.42 -9.18 4.85
CA VAL A 15 -12.63 -7.87 5.47
C VAL A 15 -13.92 -7.29 4.94
N ASP A 16 -14.96 -7.32 5.76
CA ASP A 16 -16.19 -6.57 5.54
C ASP A 16 -15.88 -5.07 5.67
N HIS A 17 -15.69 -4.40 4.54
CA HIS A 17 -15.25 -3.02 4.49
C HIS A 17 -16.39 -2.03 4.71
N HIS A 18 -16.29 -1.23 5.77
CA HIS A 18 -17.23 -0.14 6.01
C HIS A 18 -16.69 1.18 5.42
N PRO A 19 -17.45 1.94 4.61
CA PRO A 19 -16.97 3.13 3.90
C PRO A 19 -16.36 4.24 4.77
N THR A 20 -16.69 4.26 6.07
CA THR A 20 -16.13 5.24 7.04
C THR A 20 -14.85 4.76 7.72
N THR A 21 -14.45 3.50 7.52
CA THR A 21 -13.19 2.96 8.06
C THR A 21 -12.04 3.50 7.21
N THR A 22 -10.99 4.00 7.84
CA THR A 22 -9.81 4.57 7.15
C THR A 22 -8.59 3.67 7.20
N ASP A 23 -8.51 2.78 8.19
CA ASP A 23 -7.32 1.97 8.47
C ASP A 23 -7.71 0.62 9.09
N TYR A 24 -6.97 -0.43 8.74
CA TYR A 24 -7.02 -1.73 9.43
C TYR A 24 -5.63 -2.08 9.95
N THR A 25 -5.55 -2.65 11.15
CA THR A 25 -4.30 -3.23 11.67
C THR A 25 -4.50 -4.73 11.85
N VAL A 26 -3.58 -5.52 11.29
CA VAL A 26 -3.53 -6.97 11.46
C VAL A 26 -2.40 -7.30 12.40
N GLU A 27 -2.72 -7.90 13.54
CA GLU A 27 -1.74 -8.44 14.48
C GLU A 27 -1.69 -9.97 14.33
N LEU A 28 -0.52 -10.50 14.01
CA LEU A 28 -0.28 -11.93 13.89
C LEU A 28 0.07 -12.53 15.25
N ALA A 29 -0.14 -13.84 15.39
CA ALA A 29 0.14 -14.56 16.64
C ALA A 29 1.61 -14.52 17.08
N ASN A 30 2.53 -14.21 16.16
CA ASN A 30 3.95 -14.01 16.44
C ASN A 30 4.28 -12.59 16.95
N GLY A 31 3.27 -11.74 17.15
CA GLY A 31 3.43 -10.36 17.62
C GLY A 31 3.80 -9.34 16.54
N VAL A 32 3.81 -9.75 15.26
CA VAL A 32 4.04 -8.81 14.14
C VAL A 32 2.73 -8.12 13.77
N SER A 33 2.78 -6.79 13.68
CA SER A 33 1.63 -5.96 13.29
C SER A 33 1.85 -5.29 11.94
N TYR A 34 0.81 -5.28 11.11
CA TYR A 34 0.78 -4.64 9.79
C TYR A 34 -0.41 -3.70 9.67
N ASP A 35 -0.15 -2.47 9.22
CA ASP A 35 -1.21 -1.51 8.90
C ASP A 35 -1.59 -1.61 7.42
N ILE A 36 -2.86 -1.91 7.16
CA ILE A 36 -3.45 -1.99 5.82
C ILE A 36 -4.19 -0.67 5.56
N PRO A 37 -3.69 0.16 4.64
CA PRO A 37 -4.35 1.40 4.27
C PRO A 37 -5.61 1.11 3.44
N VAL A 38 -6.73 1.74 3.76
CA VAL A 38 -7.95 1.63 2.93
C VAL A 38 -8.10 2.83 1.99
N GLY A 39 -9.11 2.75 1.11
CA GLY A 39 -9.34 3.62 -0.05
C GLY A 39 -9.41 5.14 0.17
N GLY A 40 -9.19 5.64 1.39
CA GLY A 40 -8.99 7.06 1.69
C GLY A 40 -7.56 7.56 1.41
N GLN A 41 -6.54 6.69 1.48
CA GLN A 41 -5.14 7.11 1.30
C GLN A 41 -4.69 7.27 -0.17
N TYR A 42 -5.54 6.88 -1.12
CA TYR A 42 -5.28 6.97 -2.57
C TYR A 42 -6.24 7.92 -3.30
N LYS A 43 -6.88 8.84 -2.57
CA LYS A 43 -7.83 9.79 -3.18
C LYS A 43 -7.12 10.66 -4.22
N GLY A 44 -7.64 10.65 -5.45
CA GLY A 44 -7.23 11.55 -6.54
C GLY A 44 -6.53 10.87 -7.72
N GLU A 45 -5.99 9.65 -7.55
CA GLU A 45 -5.20 8.98 -8.60
C GLU A 45 -5.43 7.45 -8.57
N GLN A 46 -6.39 6.95 -9.37
CA GLN A 46 -6.75 5.53 -9.40
C GLN A 46 -5.56 4.60 -9.68
N LYS A 47 -4.70 4.96 -10.64
CA LYS A 47 -3.45 4.24 -10.95
C LYS A 47 -2.56 4.07 -9.72
N ASN A 48 -2.51 5.07 -8.86
CA ASN A 48 -1.73 5.05 -7.64
C ASN A 48 -2.27 4.03 -6.62
N ALA A 49 -3.60 3.90 -6.55
CA ALA A 49 -4.27 2.88 -5.74
C ALA A 49 -3.96 1.46 -6.24
N GLU A 50 -4.02 1.24 -7.55
CA GLU A 50 -3.70 -0.05 -8.19
C GLU A 50 -2.24 -0.46 -7.94
N LEU A 51 -1.30 0.49 -8.06
CA LEU A 51 0.11 0.26 -7.75
C LEU A 51 0.34 -0.08 -6.28
N ALA A 52 -0.38 0.58 -5.36
CA ALA A 52 -0.24 0.26 -3.95
C ALA A 52 -0.82 -1.12 -3.59
N ASN A 53 -1.93 -1.51 -4.22
CA ASN A 53 -2.52 -2.84 -4.07
C ASN A 53 -1.62 -3.96 -4.64
N SER A 54 -0.76 -3.65 -5.60
CA SER A 54 0.23 -4.60 -6.15
C SER A 54 1.55 -4.66 -5.35
N GLY A 55 1.62 -3.99 -4.20
CA GLY A 55 2.75 -4.06 -3.28
C GLY A 55 3.71 -2.87 -3.33
N PHE A 56 3.46 -1.86 -4.18
CA PHE A 56 4.22 -0.60 -4.15
C PHE A 56 3.69 0.32 -3.04
N HIS A 57 3.95 -0.07 -1.79
CA HIS A 57 3.57 0.72 -0.62
C HIS A 57 4.27 2.07 -0.60
N ARG A 58 3.64 3.05 0.07
CA ARG A 58 4.16 4.41 0.14
C ARG A 58 5.48 4.39 0.89
N HIS A 59 6.52 4.94 0.29
CA HIS A 59 7.81 5.13 0.93
C HIS A 59 8.17 6.60 0.89
N GLU A 60 8.51 7.17 2.05
CA GLU A 60 9.08 8.52 2.14
C GLU A 60 10.54 8.37 2.54
N ASN A 61 11.44 8.90 1.72
CA ASN A 61 12.83 9.02 2.12
C ASN A 61 12.91 10.04 3.26
N LYS A 62 13.81 9.79 4.22
CA LYS A 62 14.16 10.83 5.18
C LYS A 62 14.96 11.90 4.43
N SER A 63 14.67 13.16 4.71
CA SER A 63 15.48 14.27 4.18
C SER A 63 16.93 14.07 4.58
N HIS A 64 17.82 13.97 3.61
CA HIS A 64 19.26 13.84 3.79
C HIS A 64 19.95 14.84 2.86
N PRO A 65 21.02 15.53 3.30
CA PRO A 65 21.68 16.55 2.48
C PRO A 65 22.17 16.04 1.12
N ASP A 66 22.50 14.75 1.03
CA ASP A 66 22.93 14.09 -0.22
C ASP A 66 21.79 13.50 -1.05
N VAL A 67 20.53 13.65 -0.61
CA VAL A 67 19.35 13.11 -1.29
C VAL A 67 18.54 14.29 -1.83
N ASN A 68 18.42 14.36 -3.15
CA ASN A 68 17.57 15.35 -3.82
C ASN A 68 16.16 15.36 -3.21
N GLN A 69 15.54 16.55 -3.17
CA GLN A 69 14.24 16.79 -2.52
C GLN A 69 13.27 15.62 -2.76
N PRO A 70 12.51 15.20 -1.75
CA PRO A 70 11.54 14.12 -1.91
C PRO A 70 10.65 14.47 -3.11
N GLY A 71 10.70 13.66 -4.17
CA GLY A 71 9.80 13.80 -5.30
C GLY A 71 8.35 13.75 -4.82
N THR A 72 7.41 14.29 -5.60
CA THR A 72 5.99 14.27 -5.25
C THR A 72 5.56 12.86 -4.85
N ARG A 73 4.87 12.76 -3.71
CA ARG A 73 4.53 11.51 -2.99
C ARG A 73 4.01 10.37 -3.86
N SER A 74 3.33 10.69 -4.97
CA SER A 74 2.79 9.72 -5.94
C SER A 74 3.78 9.23 -6.99
N LEU A 75 4.77 10.06 -7.39
CA LEU A 75 5.67 9.80 -8.52
C LEU A 75 6.63 8.62 -8.27
N PHE A 76 6.90 8.30 -7.00
CA PHE A 76 7.74 7.16 -6.63
C PHE A 76 7.15 5.84 -7.14
N ARG A 77 5.83 5.64 -7.01
CA ARG A 77 5.16 4.39 -7.42
C ARG A 77 5.26 4.18 -8.92
N ASP A 78 5.00 5.22 -9.70
CA ASP A 78 5.14 5.17 -11.16
C ASP A 78 6.58 4.88 -11.58
N SER A 79 7.56 5.51 -10.92
CA SER A 79 8.99 5.33 -11.23
C SER A 79 9.47 3.90 -10.95
N TYR A 80 8.98 3.27 -9.88
CA TYR A 80 9.34 1.88 -9.57
C TYR A 80 8.58 0.87 -10.43
N ALA A 81 7.32 1.15 -10.75
CA ALA A 81 6.52 0.31 -11.61
C ALA A 81 7.12 0.21 -13.02
N SER A 82 7.64 1.31 -13.59
CA SER A 82 8.29 1.28 -14.90
C SER A 82 9.59 0.47 -14.92
N LEU A 83 10.35 0.47 -13.83
CA LEU A 83 11.55 -0.37 -13.70
C LEU A 83 11.22 -1.86 -13.62
N ASN A 84 10.11 -2.21 -12.95
CA ASN A 84 9.70 -3.60 -12.77
C ASN A 84 8.96 -4.15 -14.00
N ASN A 85 8.32 -3.27 -14.77
CA ASN A 85 7.61 -3.59 -16.00
C ASN A 85 8.16 -2.77 -17.17
N PRO A 86 9.40 -3.04 -17.65
CA PRO A 86 10.03 -2.23 -18.70
C PRO A 86 9.32 -2.28 -20.07
N ASN A 87 8.28 -3.13 -20.22
CA ASN A 87 7.53 -3.33 -21.47
C ASN A 87 6.08 -2.80 -21.41
N SER A 88 5.67 -2.06 -20.37
CA SER A 88 4.28 -1.59 -20.25
C SER A 88 3.94 -0.36 -21.10
N ASP A 89 4.86 0.13 -21.94
CA ASP A 89 4.61 1.20 -22.92
C ASP A 89 4.11 0.68 -24.29
N GLU A 90 3.86 -0.63 -24.42
CA GLU A 90 3.14 -1.23 -25.57
C GLU A 90 1.87 -1.96 -25.09
N ALA A 91 0.74 -1.24 -24.99
CA ALA A 91 -0.63 -1.69 -25.31
C ALA A 91 -1.70 -0.67 -24.85
#